data_AF-A0A6L8I9N3-F1
#
_entry.id   AF-A0A6L8I9N3-F1
#
_cell.length_a   1.000
_cell.length_b   1.000
_cell.length_c   1.000
_cell.angle_alpha   90.00
_cell.angle_beta   90.00
_cell.angle_gamma   90.00
#
_symmetry.space_group_name_H-M   'P 1'
#
loop_
_entity.id
_entity.type
_entity.pdbx_description
1 polymer ?
#
loop_
_entity_poly.entity_id
_entity_poly.type
_entity_poly.pdbx_seq_one_letter_code
_entity_poly.pdbx_strand_id
1 'polypeptide(L)'
;MINVPTILWIDEEGRIARPNDVAFGSNDFKEMTGIDSELHLERLRAWVRDEGPAMTPEETRAAQTLPTAAEQEARAEFTLAWWLSQRGHAEDAEPHYVRAGELAPHDFTIRRGTMLIRGLDPMGEDFMKIVNEWTEAGNAFYRPIEATT
;
A
#
# COMPACT_ATOMS: atom_id res chain seq x y z
N MET A 1 -1.75 5.27 -6.42
CA MET A 1 -2.51 4.73 -5.27
C MET A 1 -1.55 3.97 -4.39
N ILE A 2 -1.69 4.11 -3.08
CA ILE A 2 -1.03 3.23 -2.11
C ILE A 2 -2.14 2.39 -1.47
N ASN A 3 -2.03 1.07 -1.61
CA ASN A 3 -3.05 0.12 -1.15
C ASN A 3 -2.38 -1.19 -0.71
N VAL A 4 -3.11 -2.00 0.05
CA VAL A 4 -2.68 -3.29 0.58
C VAL A 4 -3.23 -4.45 -0.27
N PRO A 5 -2.58 -5.63 -0.28
CA PRO A 5 -1.30 -5.96 0.36
C PRO A 5 -0.10 -5.36 -0.38
N THR A 6 0.94 -5.00 0.38
CA THR A 6 2.25 -4.62 -0.16
C THR A 6 3.28 -5.67 0.22
N ILE A 7 4.07 -6.13 -0.74
CA ILE A 7 5.18 -7.06 -0.51
C ILE A 7 6.50 -6.42 -0.91
N LEU A 8 7.57 -6.76 -0.19
CA LEU A 8 8.95 -6.46 -0.59
C LEU A 8 9.83 -7.69 -0.39
N TRP A 9 10.88 -7.83 -1.18
CA TRP A 9 11.89 -8.86 -0.97
C TRP A 9 13.17 -8.21 -0.45
N ILE A 10 13.73 -8.77 0.62
CA ILE A 10 14.95 -8.30 1.25
C ILE A 10 15.95 -9.44 1.26
N ASP A 11 17.16 -9.22 0.73
CA ASP A 11 18.24 -10.19 0.75
C ASP A 11 18.86 -10.37 2.15
N GLU A 12 19.77 -11.33 2.30
CA GLU A 12 20.42 -11.66 3.58
C GLU A 12 21.32 -10.52 4.10
N GLU A 13 21.73 -9.60 3.23
CA GLU A 13 22.48 -8.39 3.60
C GLU A 13 21.58 -7.19 3.92
N GLY A 14 20.26 -7.37 3.90
CA GLY A 14 19.30 -6.32 4.21
C GLY A 14 19.03 -5.34 3.07
N ARG A 15 19.33 -5.68 1.81
CA ARG A 15 19.03 -4.85 0.64
C ARG A 15 17.70 -5.25 0.02
N ILE A 16 17.02 -4.28 -0.58
CA ILE A 16 15.80 -4.53 -1.34
C ILE A 16 16.20 -5.26 -2.64
N ALA A 17 15.75 -6.50 -2.77
CA ALA A 17 15.95 -7.36 -3.96
C ALA A 17 14.78 -7.27 -4.95
N ARG A 18 13.59 -6.89 -4.46
CA ARG A 18 12.43 -6.50 -5.25
C ARG A 18 11.67 -5.41 -4.48
N PRO A 19 11.38 -4.25 -5.10
CA PRO A 19 10.76 -3.14 -4.38
C PRO A 19 9.29 -3.42 -4.09
N ASN A 20 8.61 -2.44 -3.47
CA ASN A 20 7.21 -2.57 -3.08
C ASN A 20 6.34 -2.97 -4.28
N ASP A 21 5.64 -4.10 -4.13
CA ASP A 21 4.77 -4.66 -5.16
C ASP A 21 3.42 -5.08 -4.55
N VAL A 22 2.43 -5.32 -5.41
CA VAL A 22 1.16 -5.93 -5.02
C VAL A 22 1.20 -7.41 -5.36
N ALA A 23 1.19 -8.26 -4.33
CA ALA A 23 1.04 -9.69 -4.48
C ALA A 23 0.20 -10.28 -3.34
N PHE A 24 -0.43 -11.43 -3.60
CA PHE A 24 -1.28 -12.13 -2.65
C PHE A 24 -0.66 -13.47 -2.26
N GLY A 25 -0.95 -13.96 -1.06
CA GLY A 25 -0.48 -15.27 -0.58
C GLY A 25 -1.32 -16.45 -1.05
N SER A 26 -2.50 -16.20 -1.62
CA SER A 26 -3.42 -17.20 -2.15
C SER A 26 -4.26 -16.61 -3.29
N ASN A 27 -4.96 -17.48 -4.04
CA ASN A 27 -5.86 -17.11 -5.12
C ASN A 27 -7.33 -16.89 -4.66
N ASP A 28 -7.59 -16.80 -3.35
CA ASP A 28 -8.95 -16.65 -2.79
C ASP A 28 -9.68 -15.40 -3.34
N PHE A 29 -8.91 -14.36 -3.69
CA PHE A 29 -9.43 -13.10 -4.24
C PHE A 29 -9.01 -12.85 -5.70
N LYS A 30 -8.58 -13.89 -6.43
CA LYS A 30 -8.08 -13.74 -7.81
C LYS A 30 -9.13 -13.14 -8.75
N GLU A 31 -10.40 -13.56 -8.64
CA GLU A 31 -11.49 -13.04 -9.48
C GLU A 31 -11.72 -11.53 -9.28
N MET A 32 -11.56 -11.06 -8.04
CA MET A 32 -11.75 -9.64 -7.70
C MET A 32 -10.52 -8.79 -8.06
N THR A 33 -9.32 -9.34 -7.85
CA THR A 33 -8.06 -8.58 -7.96
C THR A 33 -7.43 -8.67 -9.35
N GLY A 34 -7.76 -9.70 -10.12
CA GLY A 34 -7.12 -10.04 -11.39
C GLY A 34 -5.68 -10.55 -11.26
N ILE A 35 -5.20 -10.78 -10.03
CA ILE A 35 -3.79 -11.10 -9.76
C ILE A 35 -3.66 -12.59 -9.42
N ASP A 36 -2.79 -13.27 -10.16
CA ASP A 36 -2.43 -14.66 -9.85
C ASP A 36 -1.29 -14.71 -8.83
N SER A 37 -1.60 -15.19 -7.63
CA SER A 37 -0.63 -15.34 -6.54
C SER A 37 0.46 -16.35 -6.88
N GLU A 38 0.16 -17.40 -7.65
CA GLU A 38 1.12 -18.50 -7.88
C GLU A 38 2.36 -18.00 -8.63
N LEU A 39 2.16 -17.07 -9.57
CA LEU A 39 3.25 -16.47 -10.33
C LEU A 39 4.26 -15.72 -9.43
N HIS A 40 3.77 -15.04 -8.40
CA HIS A 40 4.65 -14.39 -7.42
C HIS A 40 5.36 -15.42 -6.54
N LEU A 41 4.62 -16.42 -6.06
CA LEU A 41 5.14 -17.46 -5.16
C LEU A 41 6.19 -18.35 -5.83
N GLU A 42 6.00 -18.72 -7.10
CA GLU A 42 6.98 -19.46 -7.89
C GLU A 42 8.30 -18.70 -8.00
N ARG A 43 8.26 -17.40 -8.31
CA ARG A 43 9.46 -16.57 -8.39
C ARG A 43 10.13 -16.40 -7.03
N LEU A 44 9.35 -16.18 -5.97
CA LEU A 44 9.89 -16.09 -4.61
C LEU A 44 10.63 -17.37 -4.24
N ARG A 45 10.04 -18.55 -4.53
CA ARG A 45 10.67 -19.85 -4.28
C ARG A 45 11.93 -20.03 -5.11
N ALA A 46 11.92 -19.67 -6.39
CA ALA A 46 13.08 -19.77 -7.26
C ALA A 46 14.23 -18.88 -6.76
N TRP A 47 13.91 -17.64 -6.35
CA TRP A 47 14.90 -16.72 -5.78
C TRP A 47 15.50 -17.24 -4.48
N VAL A 48 14.68 -17.70 -3.53
CA VAL A 48 15.14 -18.25 -2.25
C VAL A 48 15.98 -19.52 -2.41
N ARG A 49 15.82 -20.25 -3.52
CA ARG A 49 16.56 -21.49 -3.82
C ARG A 49 17.76 -21.28 -4.75
N ASP A 50 18.09 -20.04 -5.09
CA ASP A 50 19.10 -19.70 -6.11
C ASP A 50 18.82 -20.33 -7.50
N GLU A 51 17.56 -20.64 -7.79
CA GLU A 51 17.09 -21.20 -9.07
C GLU A 51 16.69 -20.11 -10.08
N GLY A 52 16.54 -18.87 -9.63
CA GLY A 52 16.23 -17.71 -10.46
C GLY A 52 16.63 -16.39 -9.79
N PRO A 53 16.98 -15.35 -10.55
CA PRO A 53 17.38 -14.08 -9.95
C PRO A 53 16.16 -13.33 -9.38
N ALA A 54 16.42 -12.46 -8.40
CA ALA A 54 15.53 -11.32 -8.14
C ALA A 54 15.76 -10.22 -9.20
N MET A 55 15.38 -8.97 -8.90
CA MET A 55 15.73 -7.85 -9.77
C MET A 55 17.19 -7.43 -9.55
N THR A 56 17.84 -6.95 -10.60
CA THR A 56 19.12 -6.25 -10.46
C THR A 56 18.96 -4.98 -9.61
N PRO A 57 20.04 -4.43 -9.03
CA PRO A 57 19.97 -3.17 -8.30
C PRO A 57 19.45 -1.99 -9.13
N GLU A 58 19.70 -1.99 -10.45
CA GLU A 58 19.22 -0.96 -11.38
C GLU A 58 17.72 -1.09 -11.63
N GLU A 59 17.25 -2.30 -11.95
CA GLU A 59 15.81 -2.59 -12.12
C GLU A 59 15.02 -2.30 -10.84
N THR A 60 15.57 -2.71 -9.69
CA THR A 60 14.97 -2.44 -8.38
C THR A 60 14.78 -0.93 -8.18
N ARG A 61 15.82 -0.14 -8.45
CA ARG A 61 15.75 1.32 -8.28
C ARG A 61 14.79 1.97 -9.27
N ALA A 62 14.76 1.50 -10.51
CA ALA A 62 13.86 2.01 -11.53
C ALA A 62 12.38 1.71 -11.22
N ALA A 63 12.11 0.56 -10.59
CA ALA A 63 10.76 0.16 -10.21
C ALA A 63 10.28 0.75 -8.85
N GLN A 64 11.16 1.41 -8.10
CA GLN A 64 10.77 2.07 -6.85
C GLN A 64 9.88 3.28 -7.11
N THR A 65 8.73 3.31 -6.44
CA THR A 65 7.91 4.53 -6.35
C THR A 65 8.33 5.33 -5.13
N LEU A 66 8.92 6.50 -5.34
CA LEU A 66 9.27 7.41 -4.25
C LEU A 66 8.07 8.30 -3.89
N PRO A 67 7.86 8.60 -2.59
CA PRO A 67 6.76 9.46 -2.18
C PRO A 67 7.02 10.91 -2.57
N THR A 68 5.98 11.57 -3.07
CA THR A 68 5.94 13.01 -3.28
C THR A 68 6.00 13.78 -1.95
N ALA A 69 6.24 15.09 -2.00
CA ALA A 69 6.23 15.94 -0.81
C ALA A 69 4.86 15.91 -0.09
N ALA A 70 3.76 15.93 -0.85
CA ALA A 70 2.41 15.82 -0.31
C ALA A 70 2.15 14.47 0.37
N GLU A 71 2.61 13.36 -0.20
CA GLU A 71 2.50 12.04 0.43
C GLU A 71 3.36 11.94 1.70
N GLN A 72 4.52 12.59 1.74
CA GLN A 72 5.34 12.68 2.94
C GLN A 72 4.67 13.52 4.03
N GLU A 73 4.09 14.67 3.69
CA GLU A 73 3.29 15.49 4.59
C GLU A 73 2.07 14.71 5.11
N ALA A 74 1.34 14.01 4.24
CA ALA A 74 0.20 13.18 4.63
C ALA A 74 0.57 12.12 5.68
N ARG A 75 1.73 11.46 5.50
CA ARG A 75 2.25 10.48 6.47
C ARG A 75 2.66 11.12 7.79
N ALA A 76 3.22 12.33 7.76
CA ALA A 76 3.57 13.07 8.97
C ALA A 76 2.30 13.45 9.76
N GLU A 77 1.30 14.01 9.08
CA GLU A 77 -0.03 14.33 9.64
C GLU A 77 -0.69 13.09 10.25
N PHE A 78 -0.75 11.98 9.51
CA PHE A 78 -1.26 10.71 10.02
C PHE A 78 -0.51 10.23 11.26
N THR A 79 0.82 10.31 11.26
CA THR A 79 1.65 9.82 12.37
C THR A 79 1.46 10.66 13.63
N LEU A 80 1.34 11.98 13.48
CA LEU A 80 1.03 12.89 14.58
C LEU A 80 -0.37 12.61 15.16
N ALA A 81 -1.38 12.50 14.30
CA ALA A 81 -2.74 12.14 14.68
C ALA A 81 -2.79 10.81 15.45
N TRP A 82 -2.07 9.80 14.94
CA TRP A 82 -1.96 8.49 15.59
C TRP A 82 -1.31 8.60 16.97
N TRP A 83 -0.20 9.33 17.08
CA TRP A 83 0.49 9.55 18.35
C TRP A 83 -0.38 10.25 19.40
N LEU A 84 -1.19 11.23 18.99
CA LEU A 84 -2.17 11.94 19.83
C LEU A 84 -3.31 11.02 20.27
N SER A 85 -3.88 10.26 19.32
CA SER A 85 -4.97 9.30 19.58
C SER A 85 -4.57 8.26 20.62
N GLN A 86 -3.36 7.70 20.49
CA GLN A 86 -2.80 6.74 21.44
C GLN A 86 -2.62 7.30 22.87
N ARG A 87 -2.67 8.62 23.03
CA ARG A 87 -2.56 9.31 24.33
C ARG A 87 -3.88 9.85 24.85
N GLY A 88 -5.00 9.53 24.20
CA GLY A 88 -6.33 10.02 24.58
C GLY A 88 -6.64 11.44 24.12
N HIS A 89 -5.81 12.03 23.26
CA HIS A 89 -6.03 13.37 22.69
C HIS A 89 -6.76 13.27 21.34
N ALA A 90 -7.93 12.63 21.33
CA ALA A 90 -8.68 12.36 20.09
C ALA A 90 -9.15 13.65 19.39
N GLU A 91 -9.57 14.66 20.16
CA GLU A 91 -10.01 15.96 19.61
C GLU A 91 -8.86 16.69 18.92
N ASP A 92 -7.65 16.64 19.47
CA ASP A 92 -6.45 17.23 18.86
C ASP A 92 -5.96 16.42 17.65
N ALA A 93 -6.22 15.10 17.62
CA ALA A 93 -5.82 14.22 16.53
C ALA A 93 -6.67 14.40 15.26
N GLU A 94 -7.95 14.73 15.42
CA GLU A 94 -8.92 14.72 14.33
C GLU A 94 -8.55 15.64 13.15
N PRO A 95 -8.12 16.91 13.35
CA PRO A 95 -7.71 17.78 12.25
C PRO A 95 -6.54 17.20 11.45
N HIS A 96 -5.61 16.50 12.11
CA HIS A 96 -4.45 15.89 11.47
C HIS A 96 -4.85 14.66 10.63
N TYR A 97 -5.80 13.83 11.07
CA TYR A 97 -6.33 12.75 10.22
C TYR A 97 -7.06 13.27 8.99
N VAL A 98 -7.86 14.32 9.15
CA VAL A 98 -8.55 14.98 8.02
C VAL A 98 -7.51 15.50 7.02
N ARG A 99 -6.51 16.23 7.50
CA ARG A 99 -5.44 16.79 6.66
C ARG A 99 -4.65 15.71 5.92
N ALA A 100 -4.32 14.60 6.59
CA ALA A 100 -3.66 13.46 5.96
C ALA A 100 -4.50 12.89 4.79
N GLY A 101 -5.81 12.76 4.99
CA GLY A 101 -6.73 12.28 3.96
C GLY A 101 -6.95 13.24 2.79
N GLU A 102 -6.82 14.55 3.01
CA GLU A 102 -6.85 15.58 1.95
C GLU A 102 -5.58 15.59 1.11
N LEU A 103 -4.42 15.43 1.77
CA LEU A 103 -3.10 15.37 1.12
C LEU A 103 -2.89 14.08 0.32
N ALA A 104 -3.48 12.98 0.79
CA ALA A 104 -3.39 11.67 0.16
C ALA A 104 -4.80 11.09 -0.12
N PRO A 105 -5.56 11.70 -1.05
CA PRO A 105 -6.95 11.28 -1.35
C PRO A 105 -7.02 9.87 -1.95
N HIS A 106 -5.89 9.33 -2.37
CA HIS A 106 -5.74 8.06 -3.07
C HIS A 106 -4.87 7.06 -2.30
N ASP A 107 -4.67 7.29 -1.01
CA ASP A 107 -3.95 6.37 -0.13
C ASP A 107 -4.96 5.70 0.81
N PHE A 108 -5.30 4.45 0.51
CA PHE A 108 -6.25 3.70 1.33
C PHE A 108 -5.65 3.31 2.68
N THR A 109 -4.33 3.29 2.83
CA THR A 109 -3.68 3.06 4.12
C THR A 109 -3.93 4.21 5.09
N ILE A 110 -4.05 5.44 4.58
CA ILE A 110 -4.45 6.62 5.37
C ILE A 110 -5.97 6.72 5.46
N ARG A 111 -6.67 6.75 4.31
CA ARG A 111 -8.11 7.05 4.26
C ARG A 111 -8.95 6.00 4.99
N ARG A 112 -8.69 4.71 4.73
CA ARG A 112 -9.42 3.60 5.36
C ARG A 112 -8.79 3.19 6.68
N GLY A 113 -7.45 3.20 6.75
CA GLY A 113 -6.72 2.78 7.95
C GLY A 113 -7.02 3.62 9.20
N THR A 114 -7.40 4.89 9.01
CA THR A 114 -7.79 5.79 10.12
C THR A 114 -9.24 5.62 10.60
N MET A 115 -10.12 5.00 9.80
CA MET A 115 -11.55 4.99 10.09
C MET A 115 -11.87 4.34 11.43
N LEU A 116 -11.36 3.13 11.67
CA LEU A 116 -11.61 2.41 12.93
C LEU A 116 -11.09 3.19 14.15
N ILE A 117 -9.96 3.88 14.00
CA ILE A 117 -9.34 4.70 15.06
C ILE A 117 -10.25 5.88 15.43
N ARG A 118 -10.98 6.41 14.45
CA ARG A 118 -11.89 7.54 14.57
C ARG A 118 -13.33 7.12 14.85
N GLY A 119 -13.58 5.84 15.15
CA GLY A 119 -14.92 5.30 15.40
C GLY A 119 -15.81 5.21 14.15
N LEU A 120 -15.21 5.22 12.96
CA LEU A 120 -15.89 5.06 11.67
C LEU A 120 -15.80 3.62 11.19
N ASP A 121 -16.77 3.20 10.38
CA ASP A 121 -16.79 1.86 9.78
C ASP A 121 -15.90 1.79 8.52
N PRO A 122 -14.77 1.04 8.53
CA PRO A 122 -13.87 0.90 7.39
C PRO A 122 -14.45 0.07 6.22
N MET A 123 -15.68 -0.41 6.35
CA MET A 123 -16.48 -1.11 5.33
C MET A 123 -17.81 -0.41 5.05
N GLY A 124 -18.09 0.71 5.73
CA GLY A 124 -19.37 1.39 5.69
C GLY A 124 -19.52 2.33 4.50
N GLU A 125 -20.63 3.07 4.48
CA GLU A 125 -21.00 3.98 3.37
C GLU A 125 -19.91 5.02 3.06
N ASP A 126 -19.23 5.55 4.07
CA ASP A 126 -18.20 6.56 3.88
C ASP A 126 -16.96 6.00 3.17
N PHE A 127 -16.60 4.74 3.43
CA PHE A 127 -15.53 4.09 2.66
C PHE A 127 -15.99 3.80 1.23
N MET A 128 -17.24 3.35 1.05
CA MET A 128 -17.78 3.07 -0.28
C MET A 128 -17.84 4.32 -1.17
N LYS A 129 -18.09 5.51 -0.61
CA LYS A 129 -17.98 6.79 -1.34
C LYS A 129 -16.57 6.99 -1.91
N ILE A 130 -15.54 6.75 -1.10
CA ILE A 130 -14.12 6.87 -1.52
C ILE A 130 -13.80 5.88 -2.64
N VAL A 131 -14.28 4.63 -2.52
CA VAL A 131 -14.11 3.58 -3.54
C VAL A 131 -14.81 3.96 -4.85
N ASN A 132 -16.01 4.54 -4.79
CA ASN A 132 -16.75 4.98 -5.96
C ASN A 132 -16.04 6.14 -6.67
N GLU A 133 -15.63 7.18 -5.93
CA GLU A 133 -14.86 8.30 -6.50
C GLU A 133 -13.60 7.82 -7.22
N TRP A 134 -12.89 6.84 -6.63
CA TRP A 134 -11.71 6.23 -7.23
C TRP A 134 -12.02 5.48 -8.55
N THR A 135 -13.09 4.70 -8.53
CA THR A 135 -13.51 3.86 -9.66
C THR A 135 -14.08 4.68 -10.81
N GLU A 136 -14.90 5.69 -10.52
CA GLU A 136 -15.47 6.62 -11.50
C GLU A 136 -14.40 7.44 -12.22
N ALA A 137 -13.29 7.74 -11.55
CA ALA A 137 -12.11 8.36 -12.15
C ALA A 137 -11.32 7.40 -13.07
N GLY A 138 -11.74 6.14 -13.23
CA GLY A 138 -11.10 5.14 -14.10
C GLY A 138 -9.78 4.60 -13.56
N ASN A 139 -9.52 4.74 -12.26
CA ASN A 139 -8.26 4.33 -11.68
C ASN A 139 -8.22 2.82 -11.37
N ALA A 140 -7.07 2.18 -11.61
CA ALA A 140 -6.83 0.79 -11.25
C ALA A 140 -6.49 0.64 -9.75
N PHE A 141 -7.07 -0.36 -9.09
CA PHE A 141 -6.77 -0.67 -7.67
C PHE A 141 -5.41 -1.33 -7.46
N TYR A 142 -4.91 -2.06 -8.45
CA TYR A 142 -3.63 -2.73 -8.32
C TYR A 142 -2.84 -2.54 -9.61
N ARG A 143 -1.56 -2.23 -9.47
CA ARG A 143 -0.59 -2.16 -10.56
C ARG A 143 0.64 -2.97 -10.13
N PRO A 144 0.60 -4.30 -10.28
CA PRO A 144 1.76 -5.13 -9.99
C PRO A 144 2.93 -4.71 -10.87
N ILE A 145 4.14 -4.81 -10.34
CA ILE A 145 5.35 -4.61 -11.14
C ILE A 145 5.38 -5.71 -12.20
N GLU A 146 5.43 -5.31 -13.47
CA GLU A 146 5.52 -6.24 -14.58
C GLU A 146 6.69 -7.21 -14.37
N ALA A 147 6.49 -8.45 -14.79
CA ALA A 147 7.57 -9.41 -14.79
C ALA A 147 8.60 -8.98 -15.84
N THR A 148 9.80 -8.61 -15.41
CA THR A 148 10.95 -8.63 -16.31
C THR A 148 11.12 -10.06 -16.82
N THR A 149 11.25 -10.19 -18.14
CA THR A 149 11.41 -11.46 -18.87
C THR A 149 12.73 -12.13 -18.59
#